data_AF-A0AAV0ZG30-F1
#
_entry.id   AF-A0AAV0ZG30-F1
#
_cell.length_a   1.000
_cell.length_b   1.000
_cell.length_c   1.000
_cell.angle_alpha   90.00
_cell.angle_beta   90.00
_cell.angle_gamma   90.00
#
_symmetry.space_group_name_H-M   'P 1'
#
loop_
_entity.id
_entity.type
_entity.pdbx_description
1 polymer ?
#
loop_
_entity_poly.entity_id
_entity_poly.type
_entity_poly.pdbx_seq_one_letter_code
_entity_poly.pdbx_strand_id
1 'polypeptide(L)'
;MASSGFQADVKALQKVLSARHLTYQHQHNKQMSCPAMAQLLSNTLYYKPFFPYYSFNVLGGLDSEGKGCVFTYDVVGSYERDAVTPLSESEAVDLVKTVFASASERDIYTGDRVEIMILNASGIHREFMELRKD
;
A
#
# COMPACT_ATOMS: atom_id res chain seq x y z
N MET A 1 2.19 -1.84 2.22
CA MET A 1 0.79 -1.41 2.26
C MET A 1 0.77 0.09 2.46
N ALA A 2 0.09 0.81 1.57
CA ALA A 2 -0.25 2.21 1.76
C ALA A 2 -1.70 2.30 2.25
N SER A 3 -1.96 3.23 3.15
CA SER A 3 -3.28 3.43 3.74
C SER A 3 -3.52 4.91 3.95
N SER A 4 -4.72 5.37 3.62
CA SER A 4 -5.22 6.70 3.95
C SER A 4 -6.49 6.60 4.81
N GLY A 5 -6.99 7.73 5.32
CA GLY A 5 -8.18 7.77 6.18
C GLY A 5 -7.83 8.03 7.64
N PHE A 6 -8.54 7.38 8.57
CA PHE A 6 -8.38 7.63 10.00
C PHE A 6 -7.12 6.97 10.56
N GLN A 7 -6.16 7.79 10.97
CA GLN A 7 -4.81 7.32 11.33
C GLN A 7 -4.77 6.31 12.48
N ALA A 8 -5.72 6.38 13.44
CA ALA A 8 -5.76 5.40 14.53
C ALA A 8 -6.19 4.02 14.03
N ASP A 9 -7.18 3.97 13.13
CA ASP A 9 -7.63 2.73 12.48
C ASP A 9 -6.53 2.14 11.60
N VAL A 10 -5.84 2.98 10.82
CA VAL A 10 -4.71 2.56 9.98
C VAL A 10 -3.62 1.91 10.84
N LYS A 11 -3.21 2.56 11.94
CA LYS A 11 -2.20 2.00 12.85
C LYS A 11 -2.66 0.71 13.52
N ALA A 12 -3.93 0.62 13.91
CA ALA A 12 -4.50 -0.59 14.49
C ALA A 12 -4.50 -1.75 13.48
N LEU A 13 -4.95 -1.48 12.25
CA LEU A 13 -4.98 -2.43 11.16
C LEU A 13 -3.58 -2.94 10.82
N GLN A 14 -2.60 -2.05 10.68
CA GLN A 14 -1.20 -2.41 10.43
C GLN A 14 -0.66 -3.36 11.51
N LYS A 15 -0.92 -3.07 12.79
CA LYS A 15 -0.49 -3.95 13.89
C LYS A 15 -1.13 -5.34 13.81
N VAL A 16 -2.42 -5.41 13.51
CA VAL A 16 -3.14 -6.69 13.36
C VAL A 16 -2.55 -7.50 12.20
N LEU A 17 -2.29 -6.88 11.06
CA LEU A 17 -1.70 -7.55 9.90
C LEU A 17 -0.28 -8.04 10.18
N SER A 18 0.56 -7.22 10.82
CA SER A 18 1.92 -7.63 11.21
C SER A 18 1.91 -8.83 12.16
N ALA A 19 1.02 -8.85 13.16
CA ALA A 19 0.87 -9.98 14.05
C ALA A 19 0.42 -11.26 13.31
N ARG A 20 -0.58 -11.14 12.43
CA ARG A 20 -1.07 -12.28 11.63
C ARG A 20 -0.01 -12.80 10.66
N HIS A 21 0.78 -11.89 10.06
CA HIS A 21 1.91 -12.26 9.22
C HIS A 21 2.97 -13.06 9.98
N LEU A 22 3.34 -12.61 11.18
CA LEU A 22 4.28 -13.32 12.05
C LEU A 22 3.76 -14.71 12.44
N THR A 23 2.49 -14.80 12.83
CA THR A 23 1.84 -16.10 13.12
C THR A 23 1.88 -17.04 11.91
N TYR A 24 1.61 -16.52 10.71
CA TYR A 24 1.68 -17.30 9.48
C TYR A 24 3.10 -17.82 9.21
N GLN A 25 4.11 -16.97 9.38
CA GLN A 25 5.52 -17.37 9.23
C GLN A 25 5.87 -18.51 10.20
N HIS A 26 5.44 -18.44 11.46
CA HIS A 26 5.71 -19.48 12.45
C HIS A 26 4.99 -20.81 12.14
N GLN A 27 3.77 -20.76 11.62
CA GLN A 27 2.98 -21.96 11.32
C GLN A 27 3.44 -22.67 10.05
N HIS A 28 3.81 -21.90 9.02
CA HIS A 28 4.12 -22.44 7.70
C HIS A 28 5.62 -22.40 7.35
N ASN A 29 6.47 -21.88 8.26
CA ASN A 29 7.91 -21.67 8.04
C ASN A 29 8.23 -20.95 6.72
N LYS A 30 7.32 -20.09 6.26
CA LYS A 30 7.40 -19.42 4.95
C LYS A 30 6.89 -17.99 5.05
N GLN A 31 7.53 -17.10 4.30
CA GLN A 31 7.06 -15.74 4.09
C GLN A 31 5.73 -15.71 3.32
N MET A 32 4.80 -14.86 3.76
CA MET A 32 3.53 -14.68 3.10
C MET A 32 3.72 -14.02 1.73
N SER A 33 3.10 -14.57 0.69
CA SER A 33 3.13 -13.97 -0.65
C SER A 33 2.21 -12.74 -0.74
N CYS A 34 2.46 -11.87 -1.73
CA CYS A 34 1.63 -10.70 -2.01
C CYS A 34 0.12 -11.04 -2.13
N PRO A 35 -0.30 -12.09 -2.90
CA PRO A 35 -1.71 -12.49 -2.95
C PRO A 35 -2.27 -13.04 -1.63
N ALA A 36 -1.46 -13.76 -0.85
CA ALA A 36 -1.91 -14.28 0.44
C ALA A 36 -2.14 -13.15 1.45
N MET A 37 -1.25 -12.15 1.46
CA MET A 37 -1.44 -10.91 2.23
C MET A 37 -2.68 -10.15 1.75
N ALA A 38 -2.94 -10.16 0.44
CA ALA A 38 -4.09 -9.48 -0.13
C ALA A 38 -5.41 -10.05 0.38
N GLN A 39 -5.54 -11.38 0.38
CA GLN A 39 -6.69 -12.08 0.93
C GLN A 39 -6.82 -11.89 2.46
N LEU A 40 -5.69 -11.88 3.18
CA LEU A 40 -5.67 -11.65 4.62
C LEU A 40 -6.24 -10.27 4.95
N LEU A 41 -5.85 -9.24 4.20
CA LEU A 41 -6.34 -7.88 4.37
C LEU A 41 -7.85 -7.80 4.11
N SER A 42 -8.32 -8.36 3.00
CA SER A 42 -9.75 -8.46 2.67
C SER A 42 -10.56 -9.08 3.80
N ASN A 43 -10.14 -10.25 4.29
CA ASN A 43 -10.81 -10.93 5.40
C ASN A 43 -10.76 -10.11 6.71
N THR A 44 -9.71 -9.32 6.92
CA THR A 44 -9.56 -8.49 8.12
C THR A 44 -10.49 -7.28 8.10
N LEU A 45 -10.68 -6.66 6.93
CA LEU A 45 -11.60 -5.54 6.74
C LEU A 45 -13.06 -6.03 6.87
N TYR A 46 -13.40 -7.15 6.24
CA TYR A 46 -14.74 -7.71 6.26
C TYR A 46 -15.19 -8.19 7.65
N TYR A 47 -14.25 -8.56 8.53
CA TYR A 47 -14.55 -9.05 9.87
C TYR A 47 -15.30 -8.05 10.76
N LYS A 48 -15.30 -6.75 10.43
CA LYS A 48 -16.00 -5.71 11.21
C LYS A 48 -17.05 -4.94 10.39
N PRO A 49 -18.21 -5.56 10.05
CA PRO A 49 -19.23 -4.88 9.25
C PRO A 49 -19.98 -3.76 9.99
N PHE A 50 -20.10 -3.85 11.33
CA PHE A 50 -20.81 -2.85 12.15
C PHE A 50 -19.90 -1.74 12.69
N PHE A 51 -18.58 -1.90 12.58
CA PHE A 51 -17.59 -0.90 12.98
C PHE A 51 -16.36 -1.03 12.06
N PRO A 52 -16.49 -0.65 10.78
CA PRO A 52 -15.43 -0.83 9.79
C PRO A 52 -14.23 0.06 10.11
N TYR A 53 -13.05 -0.37 9.66
CA TYR A 53 -11.88 0.50 9.66
C TYR A 53 -12.12 1.60 8.63
N TYR A 54 -12.07 2.86 9.05
CA TYR A 54 -12.16 3.99 8.13
C TYR A 54 -10.81 4.22 7.45
N SER A 55 -10.41 3.27 6.62
CA SER A 55 -9.13 3.25 5.90
C SER A 55 -9.29 2.84 4.45
N PHE A 56 -8.67 3.59 3.54
CA PHE A 56 -8.58 3.22 2.13
C PHE A 56 -7.18 2.64 1.89
N ASN A 57 -7.14 1.37 1.50
CA ASN A 57 -5.89 0.61 1.48
C ASN A 57 -5.48 0.24 0.05
N VAL A 58 -4.18 0.28 -0.19
CA VAL A 58 -3.55 -0.26 -1.40
C VAL A 58 -2.39 -1.15 -0.99
N LEU A 59 -2.35 -2.36 -1.53
CA LEU A 59 -1.30 -3.33 -1.29
C LEU A 59 -0.48 -3.53 -2.56
N GLY A 60 0.73 -2.97 -2.57
CA GLY A 60 1.76 -3.24 -3.58
C GLY A 60 2.78 -4.25 -3.08
N GLY A 61 3.32 -5.06 -3.99
CA GLY A 61 4.42 -5.98 -3.72
C GLY A 61 4.97 -6.63 -4.98
N LEU A 62 5.82 -7.63 -4.79
CA LEU A 62 6.30 -8.51 -5.85
C LEU A 62 5.66 -9.89 -5.68
N ASP A 63 5.32 -10.54 -6.79
CA ASP A 63 4.91 -11.93 -6.80
C ASP A 63 6.13 -12.88 -6.74
N SER A 64 5.88 -14.19 -6.75
CA SER A 64 6.94 -15.20 -6.76
C SER A 64 7.79 -15.22 -8.04
N GLU A 65 7.32 -14.57 -9.11
CA GLU A 65 8.04 -14.43 -10.37
C GLU A 65 8.83 -13.11 -10.44
N GLY A 66 8.76 -12.28 -9.40
CA GLY A 66 9.39 -10.96 -9.36
C GLY A 66 8.64 -9.88 -10.13
N LYS A 67 7.39 -10.13 -10.56
CA LYS A 67 6.54 -9.13 -11.20
C LYS A 67 5.78 -8.33 -10.16
N GLY A 68 5.58 -7.04 -10.44
CA GLY A 68 4.79 -6.15 -9.58
C GLY A 68 3.32 -6.57 -9.51
N CYS A 69 2.78 -6.61 -8.30
CA CYS A 69 1.35 -6.80 -8.01
C CYS A 69 0.83 -5.58 -7.25
N VAL A 70 -0.32 -5.05 -7.68
CA VAL A 70 -1.06 -4.01 -6.97
C VAL A 70 -2.48 -4.50 -6.73
N PHE A 71 -2.94 -4.35 -5.49
CA PHE A 71 -4.30 -4.66 -5.08
C PHE A 71 -4.93 -3.44 -4.40
N THR A 72 -6.09 -3.03 -4.88
CA THR A 72 -6.89 -1.94 -4.34
C THR A 72 -8.07 -2.50 -3.55
N TYR A 73 -8.47 -1.78 -2.49
CA TYR A 73 -9.50 -2.22 -1.56
C TYR A 73 -10.58 -1.16 -1.40
N ASP A 74 -11.82 -1.60 -1.29
CA ASP A 74 -12.88 -0.78 -0.69
C ASP A 74 -12.79 -0.80 0.85
N VAL A 75 -13.63 0.01 1.50
CA VAL A 75 -13.67 0.12 2.96
C VAL A 75 -14.22 -1.14 3.66
N VAL A 76 -14.87 -2.04 2.93
CA VAL A 76 -15.53 -3.24 3.47
C VAL A 76 -14.65 -4.49 3.30
N GLY A 77 -13.66 -4.44 2.42
CA GLY A 77 -12.73 -5.52 2.14
C GLY A 77 -12.90 -6.19 0.78
N SER A 78 -13.78 -5.69 -0.10
CA SER A 78 -13.73 -6.07 -1.52
C SER A 78 -12.43 -5.57 -2.12
N TYR A 79 -11.80 -6.39 -2.96
CA TYR A 79 -10.52 -6.03 -3.57
C TYR A 79 -10.41 -6.57 -4.99
N GLU A 80 -9.62 -5.87 -5.80
CA GLU A 80 -9.28 -6.29 -7.15
C GLU A 80 -7.77 -6.15 -7.39
N ARG A 81 -7.27 -6.85 -8.41
CA ARG A 81 -5.89 -6.70 -8.87
C ARG A 81 -5.90 -5.71 -10.03
N ASP A 82 -5.18 -4.60 -9.86
CA ASP A 82 -5.09 -3.59 -10.89
C ASP A 82 -4.18 -4.01 -12.05
N ALA A 83 -4.50 -3.47 -13.24
CA ALA A 83 -3.67 -3.62 -14.42
C ALA A 83 -2.36 -2.84 -14.26
N VAL A 84 -1.24 -3.49 -14.56
CA VAL A 84 0.09 -2.87 -14.52
C VAL A 84 0.45 -2.39 -15.92
N THR A 85 0.74 -1.10 -16.04
CA THR A 85 1.31 -0.54 -17.27
C THR A 85 2.82 -0.78 -17.31
N PRO A 86 3.37 -1.25 -18.44
CA PRO A 86 4.80 -1.42 -18.58
C PRO A 86 5.48 -0.04 -18.68
N LEU A 87 6.16 0.36 -17.61
CA LEU A 87 6.95 1.59 -17.51
C LEU A 87 8.32 1.25 -16.94
N SER A 88 9.35 2.01 -17.31
CA SER A 88 10.64 1.91 -16.61
C SER A 88 10.53 2.50 -15.19
N GLU A 89 11.43 2.08 -14.30
CA GLU A 89 11.46 2.56 -12.91
C GLU A 89 11.57 4.09 -12.85
N SER A 90 12.45 4.70 -13.65
CA SER A 90 12.63 6.16 -13.69
C SER A 90 11.38 6.88 -14.20
N GLU A 91 10.75 6.38 -15.27
CA GLU A 91 9.53 7.00 -15.81
C GLU A 91 8.37 6.92 -14.81
N ALA A 92 8.25 5.80 -14.09
CA ALA A 92 7.23 5.64 -13.05
C ALA A 92 7.45 6.62 -11.89
N VAL A 93 8.70 6.77 -11.44
CA VAL A 93 9.04 7.71 -10.36
C VAL A 93 8.78 9.16 -10.78
N ASP A 94 9.19 9.54 -11.99
CA ASP A 94 8.98 10.90 -12.51
C ASP A 94 7.49 11.22 -12.69
N LEU A 95 6.70 10.24 -13.13
CA LEU A 95 5.25 10.35 -13.22
C LEU A 95 4.63 10.60 -11.83
N VAL A 96 5.02 9.81 -10.82
CA VAL A 96 4.54 9.97 -9.44
C VAL A 96 4.89 11.37 -8.91
N LYS A 97 6.14 11.81 -9.08
CA LYS A 97 6.59 13.16 -8.67
C LYS A 97 5.75 14.26 -9.33
N THR A 98 5.52 14.16 -10.63
CA THR A 98 4.72 15.14 -11.39
C THR A 98 3.27 15.20 -10.91
N VAL A 99 2.65 14.04 -10.67
CA VAL A 99 1.27 13.95 -10.20
C VAL A 99 1.11 14.57 -8.81
N PHE A 100 2.02 14.26 -7.88
CA PHE A 100 1.94 14.81 -6.52
C PHE A 100 2.28 16.30 -6.45
N ALA A 101 3.22 16.79 -7.28
CA ALA A 101 3.47 18.22 -7.40
C ALA A 101 2.18 18.95 -7.82
N SER A 102 1.51 18.46 -8.87
CA SER A 102 0.25 19.03 -9.35
C SER A 102 -0.90 18.90 -8.33
N ALA A 103 -0.96 17.80 -7.58
CA ALA A 103 -1.97 17.58 -6.55
C ALA A 103 -1.80 18.58 -5.40
N SER A 104 -0.57 18.81 -4.94
CA SER A 104 -0.27 19.75 -3.85
C SER A 104 -0.63 21.21 -4.17
N GLU A 105 -0.73 21.58 -5.45
CA GLU A 105 -1.17 22.93 -5.85
C GLU A 105 -2.67 23.16 -5.66
N ARG A 106 -3.47 22.09 -5.61
CA ARG A 106 -4.94 22.15 -5.64
C ARG A 106 -5.62 21.54 -4.42
N ASP A 107 -4.96 20.61 -3.75
CA ASP A 107 -5.49 19.90 -2.59
C ASP A 107 -4.81 20.38 -1.30
N ILE A 108 -5.60 21.01 -0.43
CA ILE A 108 -5.14 21.56 0.86
C ILE A 108 -4.70 20.47 1.87
N TYR A 109 -5.04 19.21 1.62
CA TYR A 109 -4.67 18.08 2.48
C TYR A 109 -3.37 17.39 2.05
N THR A 110 -2.79 17.77 0.90
CA THR A 110 -1.58 17.18 0.35
C THR A 110 -0.42 18.18 0.44
N GLY A 111 0.60 17.90 1.25
CA GLY A 111 1.72 18.82 1.46
C GLY A 111 2.96 18.20 2.13
N ASP A 112 3.88 19.06 2.57
CA ASP A 112 5.17 18.76 3.19
C ASP A 112 6.16 17.98 2.31
N ARG A 113 5.91 16.68 2.12
CA ARG A 113 6.77 15.79 1.35
C ARG A 113 6.05 14.54 0.88
N VAL A 114 6.52 13.99 -0.23
CA VAL A 114 6.17 12.65 -0.71
C VAL A 114 7.32 11.70 -0.38
N GLU A 115 7.02 10.59 0.29
CA GLU A 115 7.93 9.44 0.42
C GLU A 115 7.52 8.39 -0.62
N ILE A 116 8.44 8.08 -1.54
CA ILE A 116 8.24 7.10 -2.61
C ILE A 116 9.03 5.84 -2.23
N MET A 117 8.32 4.74 -1.98
CA MET A 117 8.95 3.44 -1.73
C MET A 117 9.01 2.63 -3.04
N ILE A 118 10.23 2.32 -3.50
CA ILE A 118 10.50 1.55 -4.70
C ILE A 118 10.83 0.11 -4.28
N LEU A 119 10.07 -0.86 -4.77
CA LEU A 119 10.27 -2.28 -4.47
C LEU A 119 10.71 -3.01 -5.75
N ASN A 120 11.90 -3.59 -5.72
CA ASN A 120 12.46 -4.36 -6.82
C ASN A 120 13.09 -5.68 -6.30
N ALA A 121 13.55 -6.54 -7.20
CA ALA A 121 14.16 -7.82 -6.83
C ALA A 121 15.46 -7.65 -6.02
N SER A 122 16.16 -6.52 -6.17
CA SER A 122 17.35 -6.18 -5.39
C SER A 122 17.05 -5.67 -3.98
N GLY A 123 15.83 -5.21 -3.69
CA GLY A 123 15.43 -4.74 -2.38
C GLY A 123 14.39 -3.62 -2.40
N ILE A 124 14.37 -2.86 -1.31
CA ILE A 124 13.45 -1.74 -1.11
C ILE A 124 14.27 -0.45 -0.99
N HIS A 125 14.00 0.50 -1.88
CA HIS A 125 14.61 1.83 -1.88
C HIS A 125 13.57 2.89 -1.54
N ARG A 126 14.05 4.03 -1.05
CA ARG A 126 13.20 5.17 -0.68
C ARG A 126 13.72 6.42 -1.35
N GLU A 127 12.82 7.12 -2.02
CA GLU A 127 13.07 8.47 -2.51
C GLU A 127 12.15 9.46 -1.80
N PHE A 128 12.61 10.70 -1.71
CA PHE A 128 11.85 11.78 -1.10
C PHE A 128 11.73 12.92 -2.10
N MET A 129 10.55 13.54 -2.13
CA MET A 129 10.31 14.78 -2.85
C MET A 129 9.68 15.77 -1.87
N GLU A 130 10.31 16.93 -1.68
CA GLU A 130 9.70 18.02 -0.92
C GLU A 130 8.55 18.61 -1.74
N LEU A 131 7.42 18.85 -1.08
CA LEU A 131 6.30 19.56 -1.66
C LEU A 131 6.34 21.03 -1.24
N ARG A 132 5.47 21.82 -1.84
CA ARG A 132 5.25 23.20 -1.41
C ARG A 132 4.92 23.22 0.09
N LYS A 133 5.59 24.13 0.81
CA LYS A 133 5.35 24.41 2.22
C LYS A 133 4.49 25.67 2.27
N ASP A 134 3.23 25.49 2.63
CA ASP A 134 2.27 26.58 2.81
C ASP A 134 2.39 27.23 4.20
#